data_AF-A0A150LHE8-F1
#
_entry.id   AF-A0A150LHE8-F1
#
_cell.length_a   1.000
_cell.length_b   1.000
_cell.length_c   1.000
_cell.angle_alpha   90.00
_cell.angle_beta   90.00
_cell.angle_gamma   90.00
#
_symmetry.space_group_name_H-M   'P 1'
#
loop_
_entity.id
_entity.type
_entity.pdbx_description
1 polymer ?
#
loop_
_entity_poly.entity_id
_entity_poly.type
_entity_poly.pdbx_seq_one_letter_code
_entity_poly.pdbx_strand_id
1 'polypeptide(L)' 'MNQHRLIEAGAKNVHLSLFDDVHDTTGLYKNADGTPYQYNGHWSWIYVYNNECVTTINGKTTTIMEWLAAQSLNK' A
#
# COMPACT_ATOMS: atom_id res chain seq x y z
N MET A 1 3.79 -10.77 -11.45
CA MET A 1 4.73 -11.87 -11.14
C MET A 1 4.80 -12.02 -9.61
N ASN A 2 4.61 -13.24 -9.06
CA ASN A 2 4.63 -13.66 -7.64
C ASN A 2 3.34 -13.72 -6.79
N GLN A 3 2.38 -12.78 -6.88
CA GLN A 3 1.19 -12.85 -5.99
C GLN A 3 0.24 -14.03 -6.33
N HIS A 4 0.15 -14.39 -7.63
CA HIS A 4 -0.65 -15.54 -8.07
C HIS A 4 -0.29 -16.82 -7.32
N ARG A 5 1.00 -17.02 -6.99
CA ARG A 5 1.47 -18.22 -6.28
C ARG A 5 0.89 -18.37 -4.88
N LEU A 6 0.73 -17.27 -4.13
CA LEU A 6 0.16 -17.31 -2.78
C LEU A 6 -1.34 -17.65 -2.83
N ILE A 7 -2.05 -17.03 -3.78
CA ILE A 7 -3.48 -17.27 -3.99
C ILE A 7 -3.71 -18.70 -4.49
N GLU A 8 -2.92 -19.17 -5.45
CA GLU A 8 -2.91 -20.55 -5.97
C GLU A 8 -2.60 -21.58 -4.88
N ALA A 9 -1.73 -21.24 -3.93
CA ALA A 9 -1.44 -22.07 -2.76
C ALA A 9 -2.56 -22.05 -1.69
N GLY A 10 -3.67 -21.33 -1.93
CA GLY A 10 -4.84 -21.31 -1.04
C GLY A 10 -4.82 -20.23 0.03
N ALA A 11 -3.91 -19.25 -0.05
CA ALA A 11 -3.90 -18.13 0.91
C ALA A 11 -5.13 -17.23 0.69
N LYS A 12 -5.96 -17.11 1.74
CA LYS A 12 -7.23 -16.35 1.69
C LYS A 12 -7.11 -14.91 2.16
N ASN A 13 -6.07 -14.59 2.92
CA ASN A 13 -5.85 -13.27 3.52
C ASN A 13 -4.60 -12.64 2.90
N VAL A 14 -4.73 -12.19 1.65
CA VAL A 14 -3.65 -11.57 0.87
C VAL A 14 -4.21 -10.30 0.22
N HIS A 15 -3.52 -9.18 0.41
CA HIS A 15 -3.85 -7.89 -0.18
C HIS A 15 -2.64 -7.34 -0.94
N LEU A 16 -2.87 -6.65 -2.06
CA LEU A 16 -1.83 -6.01 -2.87
C LEU A 16 -2.19 -4.56 -3.13
N SER A 17 -1.23 -3.67 -2.91
CA SER A 17 -1.21 -2.32 -3.44
C SER A 17 -0.11 -2.24 -4.50
N LEU A 18 -0.48 -1.87 -5.71
CA LEU A 18 0.43 -1.69 -6.84
C LEU A 18 0.20 -0.29 -7.40
N PHE A 19 1.30 0.43 -7.63
CA PHE A 19 1.30 1.80 -8.12
C PHE A 19 2.17 1.86 -9.36
N ASP A 20 1.81 2.74 -10.30
CA ASP A 20 2.57 2.92 -11.54
C ASP A 20 3.94 3.57 -11.27
N ASP A 21 3.97 4.54 -10.35
CA ASP A 21 5.15 5.25 -9.86
C ASP A 21 4.91 5.84 -8.45
N VAL A 22 5.91 6.57 -7.93
CA VAL A 22 5.92 7.09 -6.55
C VAL A 22 5.97 8.62 -6.56
N HIS A 23 4.97 9.29 -6.00
CA HIS A 23 4.82 10.73 -5.95
C HIS A 23 4.67 11.25 -4.51
N ASP A 24 4.99 12.52 -4.31
CA ASP A 24 4.65 13.21 -3.07
C ASP A 24 3.15 13.39 -2.92
N THR A 25 2.59 12.86 -1.84
CA THR A 25 1.17 12.98 -1.51
C THR A 25 0.93 13.91 -0.34
N THR A 26 2.00 14.36 0.31
CA THR A 26 1.96 15.29 1.45
C THR A 26 1.72 16.73 1.00
N GLY A 27 2.06 17.05 -0.25
CA GLY A 27 2.04 18.40 -0.80
C GLY A 27 3.25 19.24 -0.39
N LEU A 28 4.26 18.67 0.26
CA LEU A 28 5.47 19.37 0.72
C LEU A 28 6.49 19.52 -0.40
N TYR A 29 6.60 18.54 -1.30
CA TYR A 29 7.59 18.53 -2.36
C TYR A 29 6.90 18.62 -3.72
N LYS A 30 7.23 19.66 -4.46
CA LYS A 30 6.62 19.97 -5.76
C LYS A 30 7.69 20.36 -6.77
N ASN A 31 7.40 20.10 -8.03
CA ASN A 31 8.16 20.63 -9.15
C ASN A 31 7.90 22.15 -9.30
N ALA A 32 8.67 22.80 -10.17
CA ALA A 32 8.55 24.24 -10.42
C ALA A 32 7.16 24.64 -10.97
N ASP A 33 6.46 23.73 -11.64
CA ASP A 33 5.11 23.92 -12.15
C ASP A 33 4.00 23.64 -11.11
N GLY A 34 4.38 23.27 -9.88
CA GLY A 34 3.46 22.98 -8.79
C GLY A 34 2.90 21.56 -8.77
N THR A 35 3.27 20.70 -9.72
CA THR A 35 2.92 19.27 -9.68
C THR A 35 3.68 18.54 -8.56
N PRO A 36 3.13 17.46 -7.99
CA PRO A 36 3.84 16.65 -7.00
C PRO A 36 5.20 16.17 -7.50
N TYR A 37 6.20 16.17 -6.61
CA TYR A 37 7.50 15.62 -6.94
C TYR A 37 7.44 14.09 -7.08
N GLN A 38 8.03 13.55 -8.15
CA GLN A 38 8.15 12.11 -8.37
C GLN A 38 9.44 11.58 -7.72
N TYR A 39 9.30 10.60 -6.83
CA TYR A 39 10.39 9.89 -6.19
C TYR A 39 10.86 8.69 -7.03
N ASN A 40 11.96 8.06 -6.61
CA ASN A 40 12.38 6.78 -7.19
C ASN A 40 11.31 5.70 -6.94
N GLY A 41 10.97 4.92 -7.97
CA GLY A 41 9.96 3.86 -7.88
C GLY A 41 10.25 2.79 -6.81
N HIS A 42 11.52 2.60 -6.43
CA HIS A 42 11.91 1.72 -5.34
C HIS A 42 11.32 2.16 -3.99
N TRP A 43 11.05 3.46 -3.80
CA TRP A 43 10.64 4.06 -2.52
C TRP A 43 9.12 3.98 -2.28
N SER A 44 8.45 2.97 -2.82
CA SER A 44 7.00 2.78 -2.67
C SER A 44 6.55 2.54 -1.22
N TRP A 45 7.47 2.25 -0.30
CA TRP A 45 7.19 2.23 1.14
C TRP A 45 6.70 3.58 1.69
N ILE A 46 6.91 4.69 0.97
CA ILE A 46 6.34 6.00 1.33
C ILE A 46 4.82 5.88 1.48
N TYR A 47 4.14 5.24 0.54
CA TYR A 47 2.68 5.03 0.58
C TYR A 47 2.24 4.13 1.74
N VAL A 48 3.10 3.20 2.17
CA VAL A 48 2.85 2.36 3.37
C VAL A 48 2.83 3.24 4.62
N TYR A 49 3.83 4.12 4.79
CA TYR A 49 3.92 4.99 5.96
C TYR A 49 2.92 6.16 5.94
N ASN A 50 2.47 6.57 4.76
CA ASN A 50 1.42 7.57 4.61
C ASN A 50 -0.01 7.00 4.76
N ASN A 51 -0.15 5.70 5.07
CA ASN A 51 -1.45 5.01 5.19
C ASN A 51 -2.28 4.98 3.88
N GLU A 52 -1.61 4.98 2.73
CA GLU A 52 -2.27 5.03 1.42
C GLU A 52 -2.50 3.64 0.82
N CYS A 53 -1.78 2.63 1.31
CA CYS A 53 -2.07 1.23 1.01
C CYS A 53 -3.37 0.82 1.73
N VAL A 54 -4.51 1.04 1.09
CA VAL A 54 -5.85 0.78 1.64
C VAL A 54 -6.60 -0.30 0.85
N THR A 55 -7.45 -1.04 1.56
CA THR A 55 -8.43 -1.95 0.97
C THR A 55 -9.71 -1.94 1.80
N THR A 56 -10.82 -2.39 1.23
CA THR A 56 -12.06 -2.60 2.01
C THR A 56 -12.05 -4.01 2.62
N ILE A 57 -12.18 -4.08 3.95
CA ILE A 57 -12.30 -5.34 4.70
C ILE A 57 -13.55 -5.24 5.56
N ASN A 58 -14.49 -6.18 5.40
CA ASN A 58 -15.77 -6.19 6.13
C ASN A 58 -16.54 -4.85 6.04
N GLY A 59 -16.50 -4.19 4.88
CA GLY A 59 -17.16 -2.89 4.67
C GLY A 59 -16.43 -1.67 5.26
N LYS A 60 -15.28 -1.86 5.92
CA LYS A 60 -14.45 -0.77 6.45
C LYS A 60 -13.22 -0.55 5.56
N THR A 61 -12.97 0.70 5.17
CA THR A 61 -11.67 1.11 4.62
C THR A 61 -10.59 0.89 5.66
N THR A 62 -9.64 0.01 5.34
CA THR A 62 -8.61 -0.45 6.27
C THR A 62 -7.24 -0.21 5.65
N THR A 63 -6.34 0.44 6.37
CA THR A 63 -4.95 0.63 5.95
C THR A 63 -4.13 -0.63 6.20
N ILE A 64 -2.98 -0.77 5.54
CA ILE A 64 -2.05 -1.87 5.83
C ILE A 64 -1.63 -1.92 7.31
N MET A 65 -1.48 -0.76 7.97
CA MET A 65 -1.11 -0.70 9.38
C MET A 65 -2.23 -1.22 10.28
N GLU A 66 -3.49 -0.84 10.00
CA GLU A 66 -4.66 -1.36 10.71
C GLU A 66 -4.83 -2.87 10.50
N TRP A 67 -4.63 -3.34 9.26
CA TRP A 67 -4.69 -4.77 8.94
C TRP A 67 -3.62 -5.57 9.68
N LEU A 68 -2.37 -5.10 9.69
CA LEU A 68 -1.27 -5.72 10.43
C LEU A 68 -1.55 -5.78 11.93
N ALA A 69 -2.06 -4.68 12.51
CA ALA A 69 -2.40 -4.61 13.94
C ALA A 69 -3.52 -5.58 14.34
N ALA A 70 -4.42 -5.93 13.40
CA ALA A 70 -5.50 -6.88 13.63
C ALA A 70 -5.06 -8.35 13.52
N GLN A 71 -3.83 -8.64 13.09
CA GLN A 71 -3.37 -10.02 12.95
C GLN A 71 -3.02 -10.62 14.31
N SER A 72 -3.50 -11.83 14.56
CA SER A 72 -3.12 -12.65 15.69
C SER A 72 -2.81 -14.06 15.21
N LEU A 73 -1.91 -14.75 15.92
CA LEU A 73 -1.76 -16.18 15.76
C LEU A 73 -3.01 -16.83 16.35
N ASN A 74 -3.90 -17.33 15.50
CA ASN A 74 -4.90 -18.30 15.93
C ASN A 74 -4.14 -19.52 16.45
N LYS A 75 -4.11 -19.70 17.77
CA LYS A 75 -3.56 -20.88 18.44
C LYS A 75 -4.61 -21.98 18.49
#